data_AF-A0A967V0Y1-F1
#
_entry.id   AF-A0A967V0Y1-F1
#
_cell.length_a   1.000
_cell.length_b   1.000
_cell.length_c   1.000
_cell.angle_alpha   90.00
_cell.angle_beta   90.00
_cell.angle_gamma   90.00
#
_symmetry.space_group_name_H-M   'P 1'
#
loop_
_entity.id
_entity.type
_entity.pdbx_description
1 polymer ?
#
loop_
_entity_poly.entity_id
_entity_poly.type
_entity_poly.pdbx_seq_one_letter_code
_entity_poly.pdbx_strand_id
1 'polypeptide(L)'
;MAYELVPLKNLPGQIEHLPDEALVSVTASPVKTLDDSLDVCADLIDRGHRPIPHLAARMVEDPEHLKSLARRIKDLGIRRIF
;
A
#
# COMPACT_ATOMS: atom_id res chain seq x y z
N MET A 1 -15.44 6.68 -5.60
CA MET A 1 -14.22 7.33 -6.12
C MET A 1 -13.03 6.75 -5.37
N ALA A 2 -11.86 6.65 -5.99
CA ALA A 2 -10.63 6.16 -5.36
C ALA A 2 -9.62 7.31 -5.29
N TYR A 3 -8.86 7.37 -4.20
CA TYR A 3 -7.76 8.33 -4.00
C TYR A 3 -6.44 7.61 -4.24
N GLU A 4 -5.43 8.31 -4.74
CA GLU A 4 -4.08 7.76 -4.84
C GLU A 4 -3.15 8.50 -3.89
N LEU A 5 -2.39 7.74 -3.09
CA LEU A 5 -1.33 8.24 -2.24
C LEU A 5 0.04 7.81 -2.77
N VAL A 6 0.90 8.81 -2.97
CA VAL A 6 2.30 8.60 -3.30
C VAL A 6 3.11 8.66 -1.99
N PRO A 7 3.91 7.63 -1.64
CA PRO A 7 4.69 7.57 -0.39
C PRO A 7 5.85 8.59 -0.29
N LEU A 8 5.51 9.87 -0.20
CA LEU A 8 6.41 10.99 -0.02
C LEU A 8 6.52 11.38 1.46
N LYS A 9 7.45 12.27 1.79
CA LYS A 9 7.73 12.67 3.19
C LYS A 9 6.53 13.27 3.92
N ASN A 10 5.62 13.93 3.21
CA ASN A 10 4.43 14.57 3.77
C ASN A 10 3.22 13.62 3.86
N LEU A 11 3.35 12.35 3.47
CA LEU A 11 2.25 11.37 3.45
C LEU A 11 1.43 11.34 4.75
N PRO A 12 2.02 11.28 5.97
CA PRO A 12 1.22 11.18 7.19
C PRO A 12 0.21 12.33 7.34
N GLY A 13 0.59 13.56 6.98
CA GLY A 13 -0.33 14.69 7.02
C GLY A 13 -1.37 14.69 5.89
N GLN A 14 -1.14 13.96 4.80
CA GLN A 14 -2.11 13.83 3.71
C GLN A 14 -3.22 12.82 4.02
N ILE A 15 -2.91 11.78 4.81
CA ILE A 15 -3.88 10.76 5.21
C ILE A 15 -5.04 11.42 5.99
N GLU A 16 -4.76 12.44 6.79
CA GLU A 16 -5.75 13.20 7.57
C GLU A 16 -6.80 13.95 6.71
N HIS A 17 -6.57 14.06 5.40
CA HIS A 17 -7.50 14.70 4.46
C HIS A 17 -8.39 13.70 3.71
N LEU A 18 -8.20 12.40 3.94
CA LEU A 18 -9.02 11.38 3.31
C LEU A 18 -10.44 11.40 3.88
N PRO A 19 -11.45 11.16 3.05
CA PRO A 19 -12.78 10.80 3.55
C PRO A 19 -12.74 9.49 4.35
N ASP A 20 -13.67 9.36 5.29
CA ASP A 20 -13.86 8.12 6.06
C ASP A 20 -14.03 6.91 5.12
N GLU A 21 -13.42 5.78 5.49
CA GLU A 21 -13.46 4.52 4.73
C GLU A 21 -13.01 4.62 3.26
N ALA A 22 -12.24 5.64 2.90
CA ALA A 22 -11.77 5.84 1.53
C ALA A 22 -11.11 4.58 0.92
N LEU A 23 -11.38 4.37 -0.37
CA LEU A 23 -10.62 3.43 -1.20
C LEU A 23 -9.36 4.12 -1.69
N VAL A 24 -8.19 3.61 -1.32
CA VAL A 24 -6.91 4.31 -1.51
C VAL A 24 -5.91 3.44 -2.25
N SER A 25 -5.50 3.82 -3.45
CA SER A 25 -4.33 3.20 -4.07
C SER A 25 -3.04 3.74 -3.45
N VAL A 26 -2.07 2.84 -3.24
CA VAL A 26 -0.75 3.20 -2.69
C VAL A 26 0.29 2.94 -3.77
N THR A 27 0.89 4.01 -4.28
CA THR A 27 1.85 3.95 -5.39
C THR A 27 3.14 3.25 -4.96
N ALA A 28 3.63 2.32 -5.79
CA ALA A 28 4.96 1.74 -5.66
C ALA A 28 6.02 2.78 -6.02
N SER A 29 6.53 3.48 -5.00
CA SER A 29 7.55 4.51 -5.18
C SER A 29 8.92 3.89 -5.47
N PRO A 30 9.65 4.33 -6.51
CA PRO A 30 10.97 3.77 -6.84
C PRO A 30 12.05 4.07 -5.79
N VAL A 31 11.78 4.98 -4.85
CA VAL A 31 12.68 5.33 -3.74
C VAL A 31 12.28 4.66 -2.42
N LYS A 32 11.31 3.73 -2.47
CA LYS A 32 10.82 2.94 -1.34
C LYS A 32 10.82 1.46 -1.72
N THR A 33 10.77 0.58 -0.73
CA THR A 33 10.55 -0.85 -0.97
C THR A 33 9.06 -1.14 -1.15
N LEU A 34 8.73 -2.33 -1.67
CA LEU A 34 7.34 -2.80 -1.68
C LEU A 34 6.85 -3.06 -0.24
N ASP A 35 7.73 -3.49 0.66
CA ASP A 35 7.42 -3.62 2.09
C ASP A 35 7.06 -2.30 2.75
N ASP A 36 7.79 -1.21 2.46
CA ASP A 36 7.45 0.14 2.95
C ASP A 36 6.04 0.56 2.48
N SER A 37 5.67 0.16 1.24
CA SER A 37 4.36 0.47 0.68
C SER A 37 3.26 -0.35 1.36
N LEU A 38 3.55 -1.59 1.77
CA LEU A 38 2.64 -2.42 2.56
C LEU A 38 2.53 -1.96 4.03
N ASP A 39 3.56 -1.32 4.59
CA ASP A 39 3.46 -0.65 5.90
C ASP A 39 2.44 0.50 5.85
N VAL A 40 2.47 1.31 4.78
CA VAL A 40 1.46 2.35 4.55
C VAL A 40 0.06 1.75 4.42
N CYS A 41 -0.08 0.61 3.74
CA CYS A 41 -1.37 -0.07 3.64
C CYS A 41 -1.87 -0.53 5.01
N ALA A 42 -1.00 -1.05 5.88
CA ALA A 42 -1.37 -1.45 7.23
C ALA A 42 -1.87 -0.25 8.05
N ASP A 43 -1.16 0.88 8.03
CA ASP A 43 -1.59 2.12 8.71
C ASP A 43 -2.95 2.61 8.19
N LEU A 44 -3.18 2.57 6.88
CA LEU A 44 -4.48 2.90 6.28
C LEU A 44 -5.60 1.97 6.75
N ILE A 45 -5.34 0.67 6.90
CA ILE A 45 -6.31 -0.31 7.43
C ILE A 45 -6.63 -0.02 8.89
N ASP A 46 -5.63 0.25 9.72
CA ASP A 46 -5.81 0.58 11.14
C ASP A 46 -6.63 1.86 11.34
N ARG A 47 -6.59 2.77 10.35
CA ARG A 47 -7.41 3.99 10.28
C ARG A 47 -8.79 3.79 9.64
N GLY A 48 -9.13 2.57 9.24
CA GLY A 48 -10.44 2.21 8.66
C GLY A 48 -10.56 2.43 7.15
N HIS A 49 -9.48 2.77 6.45
CA HIS A 49 -9.47 2.89 4.99
C HIS A 49 -9.25 1.55 4.29
N ARG A 50 -9.45 1.53 2.97
CA ARG A 50 -9.38 0.33 2.15
C ARG A 50 -8.25 0.47 1.12
N PRO A 51 -7.02 0.03 1.43
CA PRO A 51 -5.90 0.23 0.53
C PRO A 51 -5.89 -0.75 -0.65
N ILE A 52 -5.26 -0.32 -1.76
CA ILE A 52 -4.93 -1.10 -2.96
C ILE A 52 -3.44 -0.87 -3.25
N PRO A 53 -2.53 -1.74 -2.79
CA PRO A 53 -1.11 -1.58 -3.04
C PRO A 53 -0.80 -1.79 -4.53
N HIS A 54 0.06 -0.94 -5.07
CA HIS A 54 0.69 -1.17 -6.36
C HIS A 54 1.89 -2.11 -6.20
N LEU A 55 2.01 -3.12 -7.06
CA LEU A 55 3.12 -4.08 -7.07
C LEU A 55 3.88 -3.99 -8.39
N ALA A 56 4.88 -3.12 -8.44
CA ALA A 56 5.74 -3.03 -9.61
C ALA A 56 6.66 -4.26 -9.69
N ALA A 57 6.41 -5.16 -10.65
CA ALA A 57 7.13 -6.43 -10.80
C ALA A 57 8.66 -6.28 -10.84
N ARG A 58 9.18 -5.18 -11.40
CA ARG A 58 10.63 -4.88 -11.43
C ARG A 58 11.28 -4.65 -10.06
N MET A 59 10.47 -4.39 -9.02
CA MET A 59 10.92 -4.21 -7.63
C MET A 59 10.82 -5.51 -6.82
N VAL A 60 10.28 -6.59 -7.42
CA VAL A 60 10.28 -7.91 -6.81
C VAL A 60 11.66 -8.53 -7.06
N GLU A 61 12.35 -8.86 -5.97
CA GLU A 61 13.74 -9.32 -6.01
C GLU A 61 13.85 -10.76 -6.52
N ASP A 62 12.99 -11.65 -6.02
CA ASP A 62 12.98 -13.06 -6.36
C ASP A 62 11.62 -13.73 -6.06
N PRO A 63 11.43 -15.02 -6.41
CA PRO A 63 10.19 -15.74 -6.11
C PRO A 63 9.85 -15.89 -4.62
N GLU A 64 10.82 -15.91 -3.72
CA GLU A 64 10.57 -15.97 -2.27
C GLU A 64 10.08 -14.63 -1.73
N HIS A 65 10.64 -13.53 -2.23
CA HIS A 65 10.16 -12.18 -1.96
C HIS A 65 8.70 -12.04 -2.44
N LEU A 66 8.36 -12.50 -3.65
CA LEU A 66 6.97 -12.49 -4.12
C LEU A 66 6.03 -13.27 -3.19
N LYS A 67 6.44 -14.47 -2.73
CA LYS A 67 5.65 -15.27 -1.77
C LYS A 67 5.50 -14.56 -0.44
N SER A 68 6.51 -13.81 0.01
CA SER A 68 6.44 -13.00 1.23
C SER A 68 5.41 -11.87 1.08
N LEU A 69 5.50 -11.08 0.01
CA LEU A 69 4.54 -10.01 -0.29
C LEU A 69 3.11 -10.53 -0.38
N ALA A 70 2.89 -11.63 -1.10
CA ALA A 70 1.57 -12.24 -1.26
C ALA A 70 0.97 -12.72 0.08
N ARG A 71 1.79 -13.32 0.96
CA ARG A 71 1.38 -13.70 2.32
C ARG A 71 0.97 -12.47 3.12
N ARG A 72 1.82 -11.44 3.12
CA ARG A 72 1.57 -10.20 3.85
C ARG A 72 0.29 -9.50 3.40
N ILE A 73 0.06 -9.38 2.10
CA ILE A 73 -1.18 -8.82 1.51
C ILE A 73 -2.40 -9.60 1.98
N LYS A 74 -2.31 -10.93 2.01
CA LYS A 74 -3.38 -11.81 2.48
C LYS A 74 -3.63 -11.65 3.99
N ASP A 75 -2.58 -11.56 4.79
CA ASP A 75 -2.66 -11.40 6.25
C ASP A 75 -3.26 -10.04 6.64
N LEU A 76 -2.99 -8.99 5.85
CA LEU A 76 -3.63 -7.68 5.94
C LEU A 76 -5.09 -7.68 5.44
N GLY A 77 -5.58 -8.79 4.88
CA GLY A 77 -6.94 -8.89 4.35
C GLY A 77 -7.18 -8.09 3.06
N ILE A 78 -6.13 -7.62 2.39
CA ILE A 78 -6.23 -6.84 1.15
C ILE A 78 -6.65 -7.77 0.01
N ARG A 79 -7.75 -7.41 -0.67
CA ARG A 79 -8.35 -8.21 -1.76
C ARG A 79 -8.16 -7.62 -3.15
N ARG A 80 -7.56 -6.44 -3.26
CA ARG A 80 -7.32 -5.74 -4.52
C ARG A 80 -5.88 -5.24 -4.54
N ILE A 81 -5.19 -5.50 -5.64
CA ILE A 81 -3.83 -5.05 -5.92
C ILE A 81 -3.79 -4.49 -7.35
N PHE A 82 -2.84 -3.60 -7.64
CA PHE A 82 -2.62 -3.03 -8.97
C PHE A 82 -1.19 -3.27 -9.45
#